data_AF-A0A815NQM6-F1
#
_entry.id   AF-A0A815NQM6-F1
#
_cell.length_a   1.000
_cell.length_b   1.000
_cell.length_c   1.000
_cell.angle_alpha   90.00
_cell.angle_beta   90.00
_cell.angle_gamma   90.00
#
_symmetry.space_group_name_H-M   'P 1'
#
loop_
_entity.id
_entity.type
_entity.pdbx_description
1 polymer ?
#
loop_
_entity_poly.entity_id
_entity_poly.type
_entity_poly.pdbx_seq_one_letter_code
_entity_poly.pdbx_strand_id
1 'polypeptide(L)'
;MPVFHTIASKDIWLGDHVYIWSSVFHQHHGIVIFVDRNDPDESQVLEFSTYDGSRKPNRARIQVVSLKRFRKDCSLKRVVYGSRYARFKRAGTAYESQCLAPEIAVDNAHLVLEQINYGDGFIEPNNLTKPWTAEEAHGYNLFIRNCECLAYWCKTGRWISAQVIQLVENVSKYLLAIIKAIIDSLVREKLIPSIGQEALSEMIESILPACSSKFCEILNDSVGNAIAFIAIEAIKPWPVS
;
A
#
# COMPACT_ATOMS: atom_id res chain seq x y z
N MET A 1 -8.54 -6.47 22.93
CA MET A 1 -8.29 -5.16 22.26
C MET A 1 -9.44 -4.90 21.31
N PRO A 2 -10.01 -3.68 21.24
CA PRO A 2 -11.14 -3.44 20.36
C PRO A 2 -10.72 -3.79 18.94
N VAL A 3 -11.34 -4.83 18.39
CA VAL A 3 -11.14 -5.28 17.00
C VAL A 3 -11.70 -4.22 16.04
N PHE A 4 -12.48 -3.27 16.57
CA PHE A 4 -13.25 -2.29 15.86
C PHE A 4 -12.47 -0.99 15.71
N HIS A 5 -12.04 -0.73 14.48
CA HIS A 5 -11.49 0.55 14.04
C HIS A 5 -12.61 1.55 13.74
N THR A 6 -13.87 1.15 13.92
CA THR A 6 -15.04 1.96 13.63
C THR A 6 -15.09 3.16 14.56
N ILE A 7 -15.28 4.34 13.98
CA ILE A 7 -15.43 5.61 14.70
C ILE A 7 -16.71 6.29 14.25
N ALA A 8 -17.34 7.09 15.11
CA ALA A 8 -18.41 7.97 14.67
C ALA A 8 -17.83 9.21 13.99
N SER A 9 -18.61 9.84 13.11
CA SER A 9 -18.18 11.03 12.36
C SER A 9 -17.76 12.18 13.28
N LYS A 10 -18.44 12.37 14.41
CA LYS A 10 -18.11 13.38 15.41
C LYS A 10 -16.77 13.14 16.12
N ASP A 11 -16.26 11.91 16.09
CA ASP A 11 -15.05 11.51 16.80
C ASP A 11 -13.79 11.68 15.96
N ILE A 12 -13.91 12.18 14.71
CA ILE A 12 -12.75 12.46 13.84
C ILE A 12 -11.93 13.63 14.38
N TRP A 13 -10.65 13.62 14.03
CA TRP A 13 -9.70 14.69 14.32
C TRP A 13 -8.94 15.09 13.06
N LEU A 14 -8.38 16.29 13.11
CA LEU A 14 -7.47 16.79 12.08
C LEU A 14 -6.32 15.78 11.90
N GLY A 15 -5.91 15.53 10.65
CA GLY A 15 -4.82 14.62 10.33
C GLY A 15 -5.12 13.13 10.58
N ASP A 16 -6.38 12.75 10.85
CA ASP A 16 -6.77 11.35 10.92
C ASP A 16 -6.64 10.68 9.55
N HIS A 17 -6.01 9.50 9.52
CA HIS A 17 -6.10 8.58 8.40
C HIS A 17 -7.36 7.72 8.59
N VAL A 18 -8.37 8.00 7.78
CA VAL A 18 -9.65 7.30 7.78
C VAL A 18 -9.78 6.38 6.58
N TYR A 19 -10.61 5.35 6.73
CA TYR A 19 -10.94 4.47 5.62
C TYR A 19 -12.37 3.93 5.73
N ILE A 20 -12.90 3.48 4.59
CA ILE A 20 -14.15 2.74 4.49
C ILE A 20 -13.96 1.44 3.71
N TRP A 21 -14.88 0.50 3.92
CA TRP A 21 -15.03 -0.68 3.07
C TRP A 21 -15.99 -0.37 1.92
N SER A 22 -15.45 0.05 0.78
CA SER A 22 -16.24 0.23 -0.44
C SER A 22 -16.73 -1.10 -1.05
N SER A 23 -16.06 -2.20 -0.72
CA SER A 23 -16.48 -3.57 -1.01
C SER A 23 -15.83 -4.53 -0.01
N VAL A 24 -16.18 -5.82 -0.06
CA VAL A 24 -15.56 -6.86 0.80
C VAL A 24 -14.03 -6.92 0.64
N PHE A 25 -13.54 -6.58 -0.55
CA PHE A 25 -12.12 -6.68 -0.90
C PHE A 25 -11.41 -5.34 -1.05
N HIS A 26 -12.15 -4.22 -1.08
CA HIS A 26 -11.57 -2.91 -1.36
C HIS A 26 -11.80 -1.90 -0.23
N GLN A 27 -10.69 -1.39 0.30
CA GLN A 27 -10.68 -0.28 1.23
C GLN A 27 -10.39 1.01 0.48
N HIS A 28 -11.13 2.06 0.82
CA HIS A 28 -10.90 3.39 0.32
C HIS A 28 -10.41 4.28 1.46
N HIS A 29 -9.27 4.94 1.26
CA HIS A 29 -8.52 5.66 2.28
C HIS A 29 -8.54 7.17 2.03
N GLY A 30 -8.41 7.95 3.10
CA GLY A 30 -8.31 9.41 3.03
C GLY A 30 -7.71 10.01 4.30
N ILE A 31 -7.36 11.29 4.21
CA ILE A 31 -6.82 12.10 5.30
C ILE A 31 -7.78 13.23 5.62
N VAL A 32 -8.15 13.36 6.89
CA VAL A 32 -8.99 14.48 7.36
C VAL A 32 -8.14 15.75 7.39
N ILE A 33 -8.47 16.73 6.56
CA ILE A 33 -7.73 18.00 6.46
C ILE A 33 -8.46 19.19 7.07
N PHE A 34 -9.76 19.04 7.33
CA PHE A 34 -10.57 20.04 8.03
C PHE A 34 -11.68 19.33 8.82
N VAL A 35 -11.96 19.82 10.03
CA VAL A 35 -13.02 19.28 10.89
C VAL A 35 -14.03 20.36 11.21
N ASP A 36 -15.25 20.19 10.73
CA ASP A 36 -16.40 20.96 11.17
C ASP A 36 -17.01 20.29 12.41
N ARG A 37 -17.01 21.01 13.53
CA ARG A 37 -17.53 20.51 14.82
C ARG A 37 -19.05 20.66 14.96
N ASN A 38 -19.66 21.52 14.17
CA ASN A 38 -21.11 21.72 14.16
C ASN A 38 -21.79 20.70 13.25
N ASP A 39 -21.19 20.42 12.09
CA ASP A 39 -21.63 19.39 11.16
C ASP A 39 -20.47 18.49 10.71
N PRO A 40 -20.23 17.36 11.41
CA PRO A 40 -19.16 16.44 11.06
C PRO A 40 -19.22 15.91 9.63
N ASP A 41 -20.38 15.91 8.99
CA ASP A 41 -20.56 15.44 7.62
C ASP A 41 -19.92 16.39 6.58
N GLU A 42 -19.78 17.67 6.92
CA GLU A 42 -19.13 18.72 6.11
C GLU A 42 -17.62 18.85 6.36
N SER A 43 -17.08 18.06 7.29
CA SER A 43 -15.62 17.92 7.46
C SER A 43 -14.97 17.47 6.15
N GLN A 44 -13.74 17.91 5.86
CA GLN A 44 -13.10 17.66 4.58
C GLN A 44 -12.05 16.56 4.66
N VAL A 45 -12.04 15.72 3.63
CA VAL A 45 -11.12 14.59 3.48
C VAL A 45 -10.39 14.73 2.15
N LEU A 46 -9.06 14.71 2.20
CA LEU A 46 -8.22 14.49 1.03
C LEU A 46 -8.29 13.00 0.67
N GLU A 47 -8.74 12.69 -0.54
CA GLU A 47 -8.82 11.33 -1.04
C GLU A 47 -8.18 11.21 -2.43
N PHE A 48 -7.94 9.98 -2.84
CA PHE A 48 -7.54 9.66 -4.18
C PHE A 48 -8.53 8.70 -4.82
N SER A 49 -9.34 9.20 -5.76
CA SER A 49 -10.54 8.52 -6.21
C SER A 49 -10.91 8.88 -7.64
N THR A 50 -11.75 8.06 -8.27
CA THR A 50 -12.41 8.41 -9.52
C THR A 50 -13.69 9.20 -9.24
N TYR A 51 -13.88 10.32 -9.93
CA TYR A 51 -15.02 11.22 -9.69
C TYR A 51 -16.38 10.56 -9.95
N ASP A 52 -16.42 9.58 -10.86
CA ASP A 52 -17.60 8.82 -11.28
C ASP A 52 -17.71 7.43 -10.62
N GLY A 53 -16.76 7.08 -9.74
CA GLY A 53 -16.66 5.72 -9.19
C GLY A 53 -16.26 4.66 -10.21
N SER A 54 -15.86 5.05 -11.43
CA SER A 54 -15.34 4.11 -12.42
C SER A 54 -14.02 3.50 -11.93
N ARG A 55 -13.69 2.30 -12.38
CA ARG A 55 -12.37 1.69 -12.09
C ARG A 55 -11.33 2.04 -13.15
N LYS A 56 -11.57 3.09 -13.94
CA LYS A 56 -10.69 3.47 -15.05
C LYS A 56 -9.45 4.17 -14.48
N PRO A 57 -8.25 3.58 -14.67
CA PRO A 57 -7.02 4.08 -14.06
C PRO A 57 -6.77 5.57 -14.40
N ASN A 58 -6.94 5.95 -15.66
CA ASN A 58 -6.73 7.31 -16.17
C ASN A 58 -7.74 8.37 -15.68
N ARG A 59 -8.67 8.03 -14.78
CA ARG A 59 -9.67 8.94 -14.22
C ARG A 59 -9.49 9.19 -12.73
N ALA A 60 -8.56 8.49 -12.08
CA ALA A 60 -8.29 8.70 -10.67
C ALA A 60 -7.57 10.04 -10.49
N ARG A 61 -8.04 10.84 -9.53
CA ARG A 61 -7.43 12.13 -9.19
C ARG A 61 -7.46 12.34 -7.69
N ILE A 62 -6.48 13.10 -7.21
CA ILE A 62 -6.47 13.56 -5.83
C ILE A 62 -7.45 14.72 -5.73
N GLN A 63 -8.29 14.69 -4.72
CA GLN A 63 -9.34 15.69 -4.53
C GLN A 63 -9.73 15.81 -3.07
N VAL A 64 -10.32 16.95 -2.73
CA VAL A 64 -10.95 17.17 -1.43
C VAL A 64 -12.45 16.92 -1.56
N VAL A 65 -13.00 16.13 -0.64
CA VAL A 65 -14.43 15.82 -0.56
C VAL A 65 -14.95 16.01 0.86
N SER A 66 -16.26 16.21 1.02
CA SER A 66 -16.88 16.15 2.35
C SER A 66 -16.84 14.73 2.91
N LEU A 67 -16.85 14.60 4.23
CA LEU A 67 -16.82 13.30 4.92
C LEU A 67 -18.06 12.46 4.60
N LYS A 68 -19.20 13.13 4.39
CA LYS A 68 -20.43 12.49 3.90
C LYS A 68 -20.23 11.85 2.53
N ARG A 69 -19.61 12.58 1.60
CA ARG A 69 -19.31 12.05 0.26
C ARG A 69 -18.26 10.95 0.32
N PHE A 70 -17.23 11.08 1.16
CA PHE A 70 -16.20 10.06 1.36
C PHE A 70 -16.81 8.74 1.83
N ARG A 71 -17.71 8.78 2.83
CA ARG A 71 -18.21 7.57 3.48
C ARG A 71 -19.19 6.75 2.65
N LYS A 72 -19.98 7.35 1.75
CA LYS A 72 -20.97 6.66 0.90
C LYS A 72 -21.84 5.66 1.69
N ASP A 73 -22.41 6.10 2.81
CA ASP A 73 -23.19 5.29 3.76
C ASP A 73 -22.47 4.10 4.41
N CYS A 74 -21.16 3.97 4.22
CA CYS A 74 -20.34 2.96 4.86
C CYS A 74 -19.91 3.39 6.28
N SER A 75 -19.64 2.41 7.14
CA SER A 75 -19.07 2.69 8.45
C SER A 75 -17.66 3.26 8.34
N LEU A 76 -17.46 4.46 8.89
CA LEU A 76 -16.16 5.12 8.96
C LEU A 76 -15.22 4.39 9.93
N LYS A 77 -13.96 4.27 9.55
CA LYS A 77 -12.93 3.62 10.36
C LYS A 77 -11.66 4.48 10.41
N ARG A 78 -10.90 4.38 11.50
CA ARG A 78 -9.59 5.02 11.67
C ARG A 78 -8.46 4.00 11.57
N VAL A 79 -7.42 4.34 10.83
CA VAL A 79 -6.18 3.55 10.77
C VAL A 79 -5.38 3.73 12.06
N VAL A 80 -4.78 2.66 12.57
CA VAL A 80 -3.98 2.68 13.81
C VAL A 80 -2.49 2.64 13.48
N TYR A 81 -1.72 3.62 13.96
CA TYR A 81 -0.27 3.67 13.83
C TYR A 81 0.44 3.27 15.13
N GLY A 82 1.73 2.93 15.05
CA GLY A 82 2.54 2.56 16.22
C GLY A 82 2.12 1.26 16.90
N SER A 83 1.35 0.40 16.22
CA SER A 83 0.78 -0.81 16.82
C SER A 83 1.65 -2.03 16.54
N ARG A 84 2.22 -2.63 17.59
CA ARG A 84 2.92 -3.93 17.51
C ARG A 84 2.05 -5.11 17.03
N TYR A 85 0.73 -4.90 16.95
CA TYR A 85 -0.23 -5.89 16.48
C TYR A 85 -0.63 -5.68 15.02
N ALA A 86 -0.05 -4.69 14.32
CA ALA A 86 -0.38 -4.39 12.94
C ALA A 86 -0.20 -5.61 12.01
N ARG A 87 0.83 -6.43 12.23
CA ARG A 87 1.06 -7.68 11.48
C ARG A 87 -0.09 -8.71 11.55
N PHE A 88 -0.95 -8.63 12.56
CA PHE A 88 -2.11 -9.53 12.71
C PHE A 88 -3.40 -8.90 12.16
N LYS A 89 -3.32 -7.68 11.66
CA LYS A 89 -4.44 -6.95 11.08
C LYS A 89 -4.38 -7.04 9.56
N ARG A 90 -5.51 -6.75 8.92
CA ARG A 90 -5.57 -6.66 7.47
C ARG A 90 -4.72 -5.48 7.01
N ALA A 91 -3.96 -5.65 5.93
CA ALA A 91 -3.19 -4.57 5.31
C ALA A 91 -4.06 -3.31 5.11
N GLY A 92 -3.47 -2.14 5.28
CA GLY A 92 -4.18 -0.84 5.21
C GLY A 92 -4.88 -0.42 6.50
N THR A 93 -5.09 -1.31 7.48
CA THR A 93 -5.89 -0.96 8.68
C THR A 93 -5.06 -0.55 9.89
N ALA A 94 -3.80 -1.00 9.96
CA ALA A 94 -2.87 -0.67 11.02
C ALA A 94 -1.43 -0.78 10.54
N TYR A 95 -0.53 -0.02 11.17
CA TYR A 95 0.89 0.03 10.86
C TYR A 95 1.73 0.00 12.14
N GLU A 96 2.92 -0.61 12.05
CA GLU A 96 3.92 -0.58 13.13
C GLU A 96 4.64 0.76 13.19
N SER A 97 4.78 1.43 12.04
CA SER A 97 5.37 2.77 11.94
C SER A 97 4.63 3.78 12.82
N GLN A 98 5.41 4.66 13.45
CA GLN A 98 4.86 5.82 14.14
C GLN A 98 4.29 6.81 13.12
N CYS A 99 3.27 7.55 13.52
CA CYS A 99 2.75 8.65 12.72
C CYS A 99 3.35 9.99 13.16
N LEU A 100 3.46 10.90 12.19
CA LEU A 100 3.72 12.31 12.43
C LEU A 100 2.55 12.97 13.17
N ALA A 101 2.82 14.12 13.76
CA ALA A 101 1.82 14.95 14.41
C ALA A 101 0.66 15.29 13.42
N PRO A 102 -0.58 15.43 13.92
CA PRO A 102 -1.74 15.78 13.10
C PRO A 102 -1.51 16.94 12.13
N GLU A 103 -0.87 18.00 12.61
CA GLU A 103 -0.60 19.24 11.88
C GLU A 103 0.33 18.98 10.70
N ILE A 104 1.44 18.26 10.93
CA ILE A 104 2.38 17.87 9.88
C ILE A 104 1.70 16.99 8.83
N ALA A 105 0.79 16.10 9.24
CA ALA A 105 0.06 15.27 8.30
C ALA A 105 -0.88 16.07 7.39
N VAL A 106 -1.45 17.16 7.90
CA VAL A 106 -2.27 18.09 7.11
C VAL A 106 -1.41 19.01 6.24
N ASP A 107 -0.25 19.48 6.73
CA ASP A 107 0.72 20.22 5.92
C ASP A 107 1.18 19.39 4.72
N ASN A 108 1.48 18.11 4.92
CA ASN A 108 1.77 17.17 3.83
C ASN A 108 0.61 17.07 2.84
N ALA A 109 -0.63 16.97 3.32
CA ALA A 109 -1.82 16.93 2.48
C ALA A 109 -2.02 18.23 1.66
N HIS A 110 -1.71 19.39 2.24
CA HIS A 110 -1.74 20.67 1.54
C HIS A 110 -0.63 20.81 0.50
N LEU A 111 0.59 20.35 0.81
CA LEU A 111 1.70 20.33 -0.14
C LEU A 111 1.33 19.54 -1.42
N VAL A 112 0.64 18.42 -1.25
CA VAL A 112 0.11 17.62 -2.36
C VAL A 112 -0.89 18.40 -3.20
N LEU A 113 -1.82 19.11 -2.56
CA LEU A 113 -2.81 19.93 -3.26
C LEU A 113 -2.16 21.11 -3.99
N GLU A 114 -1.17 21.75 -3.39
CA GLU A 114 -0.39 22.83 -4.02
C GLU A 114 0.33 22.33 -5.28
N GLN A 115 1.04 21.21 -5.19
CA GLN A 115 1.72 20.59 -6.35
C GLN A 115 0.76 20.31 -7.51
N ILE A 116 -0.45 19.84 -7.21
CA ILE A 116 -1.49 19.62 -8.21
C ILE A 116 -1.94 20.95 -8.84
N ASN A 117 -2.17 21.97 -8.01
CA ASN A 117 -2.65 23.27 -8.47
C ASN A 117 -1.63 24.03 -9.33
N TYR A 118 -0.34 23.89 -9.05
CA TYR A 118 0.73 24.50 -9.84
C TYR A 118 0.99 23.80 -11.19
N GLY A 119 0.33 22.67 -11.45
CA GLY A 119 0.41 21.97 -12.74
C GLY A 119 1.65 21.10 -12.90
N ASP A 120 2.49 20.97 -11.87
CA ASP A 120 3.66 20.08 -11.84
C ASP A 120 3.26 18.59 -11.74
N GLY A 121 1.96 18.33 -11.54
CA GLY A 121 1.44 17.02 -11.23
C GLY A 121 1.85 16.56 -9.82
N PHE A 122 1.21 15.50 -9.34
CA PHE A 122 1.62 14.78 -8.13
C PHE A 122 3.05 14.19 -8.26
N ILE A 123 4.04 14.88 -7.71
CA ILE A 123 5.41 14.38 -7.61
C ILE A 123 5.38 13.12 -6.74
N GLU A 124 5.85 11.99 -7.26
CA GLU A 124 6.07 10.80 -6.46
C GLU A 124 7.08 11.15 -5.36
N PRO A 125 6.70 11.16 -4.06
CA PRO A 125 7.48 11.87 -3.05
C PRO A 125 8.88 11.28 -2.80
N ASN A 126 9.16 10.10 -3.37
CA ASN A 126 10.46 9.45 -3.29
C ASN A 126 11.48 9.96 -4.33
N ASN A 127 11.09 10.85 -5.26
CA ASN A 127 12.04 11.48 -6.19
C ASN A 127 11.69 12.95 -6.45
N LEU A 128 12.07 13.82 -5.51
CA LEU A 128 11.92 15.28 -5.58
C LEU A 128 12.74 15.95 -6.69
N THR A 129 13.54 15.19 -7.45
CA THR A 129 14.49 15.75 -8.43
C THR A 129 14.07 15.59 -9.89
N LYS A 130 12.98 14.86 -10.18
CA LYS A 130 12.51 14.64 -11.55
C LYS A 130 11.12 15.27 -11.76
N PRO A 131 10.99 16.35 -12.56
CA PRO A 131 9.70 16.91 -12.95
C PRO A 131 8.90 15.87 -13.74
N TRP A 132 7.58 15.86 -13.55
CA TRP A 132 6.70 14.95 -14.24
C TRP A 132 6.55 15.37 -15.71
N THR A 133 6.83 14.47 -16.67
CA THR A 133 6.41 14.69 -18.06
C THR A 133 4.99 14.15 -18.27
N ALA A 134 4.16 14.85 -19.06
CA ALA A 134 2.79 14.41 -19.37
C ALA A 134 2.72 12.98 -19.94
N GLU A 135 3.80 12.50 -20.55
CA GLU A 135 3.93 11.13 -21.08
C GLU A 135 4.06 10.07 -19.98
N GLU A 136 4.73 10.37 -18.86
CA GLU A 136 4.79 9.48 -17.69
C GLU A 136 3.46 9.45 -16.91
N ALA A 137 2.58 10.44 -17.13
CA ALA A 137 1.27 10.50 -16.50
C ALA A 137 0.29 9.44 -17.03
N HIS A 138 0.60 8.84 -18.18
CA HIS A 138 -0.22 7.82 -18.81
C HIS A 138 -0.06 6.42 -18.20
N GLY A 139 0.89 6.22 -17.29
CA GLY A 139 1.15 4.94 -16.61
C GLY A 139 0.59 4.86 -15.18
N TYR A 140 -0.65 5.30 -14.95
CA TYR A 140 -1.23 5.21 -13.61
C TYR A 140 -1.38 3.74 -13.16
N ASN A 141 -0.61 3.36 -12.14
CA ASN A 141 -0.61 2.03 -11.57
C ASN A 141 -1.33 2.03 -10.21
N LEU A 142 -2.55 1.49 -10.19
CA LEU A 142 -3.41 1.34 -9.00
C LEU A 142 -2.76 0.55 -7.86
N PHE A 143 -1.71 -0.22 -8.10
CA PHE A 143 -0.99 -0.94 -7.05
C PHE A 143 0.06 -0.05 -6.39
N ILE A 144 0.76 0.77 -7.17
CA ILE A 144 1.88 1.61 -6.71
C ILE A 144 1.36 2.96 -6.16
N ARG A 145 0.25 3.44 -6.72
CA ARG A 145 -0.35 4.74 -6.43
C ARG A 145 -1.81 4.50 -6.09
N ASN A 146 -2.10 4.06 -4.88
CA ASN A 146 -3.47 3.91 -4.38
C ASN A 146 -3.76 4.97 -3.29
N CYS A 147 -5.02 5.06 -2.88
CA CYS A 147 -5.45 5.97 -1.82
C CYS A 147 -4.76 5.68 -0.46
N GLU A 148 -4.35 4.42 -0.22
CA GLU A 148 -3.60 4.03 0.97
C GLU A 148 -2.21 4.68 0.98
N CYS A 149 -1.46 4.64 -0.13
CA CYS A 149 -0.14 5.26 -0.25
C CYS A 149 -0.19 6.77 0.06
N LEU A 150 -1.16 7.46 -0.53
CA LEU A 150 -1.34 8.91 -0.31
C LEU A 150 -1.54 9.21 1.17
N ALA A 151 -2.49 8.51 1.79
CA ALA A 151 -2.81 8.74 3.19
C ALA A 151 -1.65 8.34 4.11
N TYR A 152 -0.97 7.24 3.80
CA TYR A 152 0.19 6.78 4.54
C TYR A 152 1.37 7.76 4.45
N TRP A 153 1.62 8.31 3.26
CA TRP A 153 2.63 9.34 3.07
C TRP A 153 2.32 10.60 3.86
N CYS A 154 1.08 11.08 3.84
CA CYS A 154 0.69 12.22 4.68
C CYS A 154 1.00 11.94 6.16
N LYS A 155 0.71 10.73 6.66
CA LYS A 155 0.96 10.36 8.06
C LYS A 155 2.41 10.09 8.43
N THR A 156 3.30 9.81 7.49
CA THR A 156 4.64 9.26 7.81
C THR A 156 5.80 9.87 7.04
N GLY A 157 5.52 10.64 5.98
CA GLY A 157 6.50 11.12 5.00
C GLY A 157 7.05 10.02 4.08
N ARG A 158 6.55 8.78 4.16
CA ARG A 158 7.02 7.63 3.37
C ARG A 158 5.93 7.16 2.41
N TRP A 159 6.29 6.84 1.17
CA TRP A 159 5.36 6.29 0.20
C TRP A 159 5.36 4.76 0.23
N ILE A 160 4.38 4.15 0.90
CA ILE A 160 4.28 2.70 1.07
C ILE A 160 2.81 2.27 0.97
N SER A 161 2.56 1.12 0.33
CA SER A 161 1.28 0.40 0.38
C SER A 161 1.47 -0.92 1.13
N ALA A 162 0.77 -1.11 2.25
CA ALA A 162 0.81 -2.41 2.94
C ALA A 162 0.18 -3.50 2.08
N GLN A 163 -0.76 -3.16 1.18
CA GLN A 163 -1.30 -4.11 0.20
C GLN A 163 -0.21 -4.62 -0.75
N VAL A 164 0.68 -3.74 -1.22
CA VAL A 164 1.83 -4.13 -2.06
C VAL A 164 2.80 -4.98 -1.26
N ILE A 165 3.17 -4.55 -0.04
CA ILE A 165 4.07 -5.35 0.82
C ILE A 165 3.49 -6.75 1.05
N GLN A 166 2.20 -6.86 1.39
CA GLN A 166 1.57 -8.15 1.65
C GLN A 166 1.52 -9.03 0.39
N LEU A 167 1.27 -8.44 -0.79
CA LEU A 167 1.31 -9.16 -2.05
C LEU A 167 2.72 -9.70 -2.34
N VAL A 168 3.72 -8.85 -2.16
CA VAL A 168 5.14 -9.19 -2.28
C VAL A 168 5.49 -10.35 -1.35
N GLU A 169 5.17 -10.26 -0.06
CA GLU A 169 5.45 -11.30 0.92
C GLU A 169 4.79 -12.63 0.54
N ASN A 170 3.55 -12.59 0.04
CA ASN A 170 2.85 -13.78 -0.41
C ASN A 170 3.54 -14.40 -1.63
N VAL A 171 3.88 -13.60 -2.64
CA VAL A 171 4.59 -14.06 -3.85
C VAL A 171 5.95 -14.65 -3.46
N SER A 172 6.71 -13.98 -2.58
CA SER A 172 7.98 -14.49 -2.07
C SER A 172 7.82 -15.85 -1.40
N LYS A 173 6.80 -16.03 -0.53
CA LYS A 173 6.54 -17.33 0.12
C LYS A 173 6.31 -18.45 -0.90
N TYR A 174 5.52 -18.20 -1.94
CA TYR A 174 5.26 -19.19 -2.98
C TYR A 174 6.52 -19.50 -3.81
N LEU A 175 7.26 -18.47 -4.23
CA LEU A 175 8.51 -18.66 -4.96
C LEU A 175 9.53 -19.47 -4.15
N LEU A 176 9.67 -19.16 -2.87
CA LEU A 176 10.56 -19.90 -1.98
C LEU A 176 10.13 -21.36 -1.80
N ALA A 177 8.82 -21.64 -1.73
CA ALA A 177 8.31 -23.00 -1.69
C ALA A 177 8.62 -23.78 -2.98
N ILE A 178 8.50 -23.13 -4.14
CA ILE A 178 8.85 -23.73 -5.44
C ILE A 178 10.36 -24.01 -5.52
N ILE A 179 11.20 -23.04 -5.15
CA ILE A 179 12.66 -23.21 -5.13
C ILE A 179 13.05 -24.39 -4.23
N LYS A 180 12.46 -24.45 -3.03
CA LYS A 180 12.69 -25.56 -2.10
C LYS A 180 12.31 -26.91 -2.73
N ALA A 181 11.14 -27.00 -3.36
CA ALA A 181 10.69 -28.23 -4.02
C ALA A 181 11.61 -28.66 -5.19
N ILE A 182 12.10 -27.71 -6.00
CA ILE A 182 13.07 -27.98 -7.07
C ILE A 182 14.38 -28.50 -6.50
N ILE A 183 14.91 -27.86 -5.45
CA ILE A 183 16.15 -28.31 -4.80
C ILE A 183 15.96 -29.71 -4.22
N ASP A 184 14.87 -29.96 -3.50
CA ASP A 184 14.54 -31.28 -2.95
C ASP A 184 14.46 -32.35 -4.05
N SER A 185 13.88 -32.02 -5.22
CA SER A 185 13.82 -32.93 -6.37
C SER A 185 15.20 -33.20 -6.97
N LEU A 186 16.02 -32.15 -7.16
CA LEU A 186 17.38 -32.29 -7.69
C LEU A 186 18.28 -33.09 -6.73
N VAL A 187 18.14 -32.91 -5.42
CA VAL A 187 18.87 -33.68 -4.41
C VAL A 187 18.46 -35.15 -4.45
N ARG A 188 17.15 -35.43 -4.64
CA ARG A 188 16.64 -36.81 -4.80
C ARG A 188 17.12 -37.46 -6.10
N GLU A 189 17.14 -36.73 -7.21
CA GLU A 189 17.49 -37.28 -8.54
C GLU A 189 18.99 -37.35 -8.82
N LYS A 190 19.80 -36.41 -8.33
CA LYS A 190 21.22 -36.26 -8.75
C LYS A 190 22.30 -36.79 -7.81
N LEU A 191 21.97 -37.42 -6.66
CA LEU A 191 22.94 -38.11 -5.79
C LEU A 191 24.10 -37.23 -5.25
N ILE A 192 24.10 -36.95 -3.94
CA ILE A 192 25.34 -36.84 -3.14
C ILE A 192 25.09 -37.46 -1.75
N PRO A 193 25.44 -38.74 -1.50
CA PRO A 193 25.34 -39.35 -0.16
C PRO A 193 26.24 -38.69 0.90
N SER A 194 27.17 -37.83 0.49
CA SER A 194 28.21 -37.23 1.35
C SER A 194 27.92 -35.80 1.81
N ILE A 195 26.96 -35.09 1.22
CA ILE A 195 26.46 -33.83 1.77
C ILE A 195 25.15 -34.17 2.45
N GLY A 196 25.19 -34.26 3.79
CA GLY A 196 24.00 -34.56 4.58
C GLY A 196 22.87 -33.59 4.24
N GLN A 197 21.65 -34.10 4.08
CA GLN A 197 20.46 -33.28 3.83
C GLN A 197 20.32 -32.12 4.82
N GLU A 198 20.80 -32.32 6.06
CA GLU A 198 20.87 -31.30 7.10
C GLU A 198 21.73 -30.10 6.70
N ALA A 199 22.94 -30.31 6.17
CA ALA A 199 23.84 -29.22 5.78
C ALA A 199 23.28 -28.40 4.62
N LEU A 200 22.60 -29.04 3.67
CA LEU A 200 21.94 -28.33 2.57
C LEU A 200 20.71 -27.55 3.06
N SER A 201 19.91 -28.13 3.96
CA SER A 201 18.76 -27.45 4.55
C SER A 201 19.21 -26.23 5.38
N GLU A 202 20.26 -26.37 6.20
CA GLU A 202 20.85 -25.25 6.95
C GLU A 202 21.38 -24.16 6.02
N MET A 203 22.05 -24.53 4.92
CA MET A 203 22.53 -23.55 3.94
C MET A 203 21.37 -22.79 3.30
N ILE A 204 20.30 -23.48 2.89
CA ILE A 204 19.11 -22.83 2.31
C ILE A 204 18.46 -21.90 3.34
N GLU A 205 18.25 -22.38 4.57
CA GLU A 205 17.65 -21.58 5.64
C GLU A 205 18.52 -20.37 6.03
N SER A 206 19.85 -20.43 5.85
CA SER A 206 20.75 -19.30 6.08
C SER A 206 20.71 -18.24 4.96
N ILE A 207 20.48 -18.67 3.71
CA ILE A 207 20.45 -17.78 2.53
C ILE A 207 19.06 -17.16 2.35
N LEU A 208 18.00 -17.87 2.78
CA LEU A 208 16.60 -17.47 2.60
C LEU A 208 16.29 -16.06 3.11
N PRO A 209 16.72 -15.65 4.33
CA PRO A 209 16.44 -14.32 4.86
C PRO A 209 17.16 -13.23 4.06
N ALA A 210 18.38 -13.50 3.60
CA ALA A 210 19.16 -12.57 2.78
C ALA A 210 18.52 -12.38 1.40
N CYS A 211 18.08 -13.47 0.75
CA CYS A 211 17.34 -13.39 -0.51
C CYS A 211 16.01 -12.65 -0.35
N SER A 212 15.26 -12.93 0.72
CA SER A 212 14.00 -12.23 1.00
C SER A 212 14.24 -10.74 1.25
N SER A 213 15.26 -10.38 2.03
CA SER A 213 15.61 -8.99 2.31
C SER A 213 16.02 -8.26 1.02
N LYS A 214 16.86 -8.89 0.19
CA LYS A 214 17.32 -8.31 -1.08
C LYS A 214 16.17 -8.18 -2.09
N PHE A 215 15.26 -9.15 -2.12
CA PHE A 215 14.05 -9.08 -2.93
C PHE A 215 13.15 -7.92 -2.46
N CYS A 216 12.90 -7.78 -1.16
CA CYS A 216 12.15 -6.64 -0.62
C CYS A 216 12.84 -5.29 -0.89
N GLU A 217 14.17 -5.20 -0.83
CA GLU A 217 14.91 -4.01 -1.24
C GLU A 217 14.69 -3.67 -2.72
N ILE A 218 14.82 -4.67 -3.60
CA ILE A 218 14.61 -4.49 -5.05
C ILE A 218 13.17 -4.03 -5.33
N LEU A 219 12.19 -4.54 -4.57
CA LEU A 219 10.77 -4.19 -4.65
C LEU A 219 10.42 -2.81 -4.11
N ASN A 220 11.19 -2.30 -3.15
CA ASN A 220 11.05 -0.92 -2.67
C ASN A 220 11.54 0.11 -3.70
N ASP A 221 12.37 -0.31 -4.66
CA ASP A 221 12.71 0.50 -5.83
C ASP A 221 11.68 0.32 -6.96
N SER A 222 11.59 1.30 -7.85
CA SER A 222 10.72 1.29 -9.03
C SER A 222 10.90 0.04 -9.91
N VAL A 223 12.09 -0.59 -9.87
CA VAL A 223 12.42 -1.84 -10.58
C VAL A 223 11.66 -3.03 -10.01
N GLY A 224 11.61 -3.20 -8.70
CA GLY A 224 10.96 -4.39 -8.17
C GLY A 224 9.43 -4.29 -8.21
N ASN A 225 8.84 -3.10 -8.21
CA ASN A 225 7.42 -2.97 -8.56
C ASN A 225 7.11 -3.50 -9.97
N ALA A 226 8.03 -3.34 -10.94
CA ALA A 226 7.91 -3.96 -12.26
C ALA A 226 8.08 -5.49 -12.20
N ILE A 227 8.97 -6.01 -11.35
CA ILE A 227 9.15 -7.45 -11.13
C ILE A 227 7.92 -8.08 -10.47
N ALA A 228 7.30 -7.40 -9.49
CA ALA A 228 6.04 -7.84 -8.89
C ALA A 228 4.92 -7.89 -9.92
N PHE A 229 4.83 -6.88 -10.81
CA PHE A 229 3.89 -6.88 -11.93
C PHE A 229 4.15 -8.05 -12.89
N ILE A 230 5.41 -8.30 -13.29
CA ILE A 230 5.79 -9.44 -14.14
C ILE A 230 5.44 -10.77 -13.47
N ALA A 231 5.70 -10.91 -12.16
CA ALA A 231 5.34 -12.10 -11.41
C ALA A 231 3.82 -12.32 -11.39
N ILE A 232 3.03 -11.27 -11.16
CA ILE A 232 1.55 -11.35 -11.18
C ILE A 232 1.03 -11.72 -12.57
N GLU A 233 1.56 -11.12 -13.64
CA GLU A 233 1.20 -11.47 -15.02
C GLU A 233 1.62 -12.90 -15.38
N ALA A 234 2.77 -13.38 -14.90
CA ALA A 234 3.24 -14.75 -15.12
C ALA A 234 2.42 -15.81 -14.39
N ILE A 235 1.70 -15.44 -13.33
CA ILE A 235 0.81 -16.34 -12.56
C ILE A 235 -0.63 -16.31 -13.09
N LYS A 236 -1.00 -15.36 -13.98
CA LYS A 236 -2.31 -15.40 -14.61
C LYS A 236 -2.44 -16.69 -15.44
N PRO A 237 -3.54 -17.45 -15.30
CA PRO A 237 -3.76 -18.58 -16.17
C PRO A 237 -3.78 -18.09 -17.61
N TRP A 238 -2.94 -18.71 -18.46
CA TRP A 238 -2.94 -18.45 -19.88
C TRP A 238 -4.38 -18.64 -20.40
N PRO A 239 -4.93 -17.72 -21.22
CA PRO A 239 -6.22 -17.96 -21.84
C PRO A 239 -6.14 -19.30 -22.57
N VAL A 240 -6.92 -20.27 -22.10
CA VAL A 240 -7.05 -21.57 -22.75
C VAL A 240 -7.79 -21.29 -24.06
N SER A 241 -7.06 -21.33 -25.16
CA SER A 241 -7.58 -21.27 -26.52
C SER A 241 -8.31 -22.56 -26.88
#